data_AF-A0A1I6KMK7-F1
#
_entry.id   AF-A0A1I6KMK7-F1
#
_cell.length_a   1.000
_cell.length_b   1.000
_cell.length_c   1.000
_cell.angle_alpha   90.00
_cell.angle_beta   90.00
_cell.angle_gamma   90.00
#
_symmetry.space_group_name_H-M   'P 1'
#
loop_
_entity.id
_entity.type
_entity.pdbx_description
1 polymer ?
#
loop_
_entity_poly.entity_id
_entity_poly.type
_entity_poly.pdbx_seq_one_letter_code
_entity_poly.pdbx_strand_id
1 'polypeptide(L)'
;GSILTGDVLTIGIEGGNNQDVSLATFALDTEVATAIAASDTADGDKSDTNEIQILTIAGNVLSLSNGGGTATIVGNNNITSTSLTVGGATNALLGNVTIEIPPNSITQGELANNSVGAGELRSDAVSSDEIDDESIVNIDIAPGAAIDGSKINPVFIADVSTTGNLQVGGNVTVTGTHTPVPDYVFQKYFLGNSILNSNYEFKTLAEIEAFVKENNHLPGIQSAQAVKEQGFWNVSESSRVNLEKIEELFLHTIEQEKKIKELKAANTNMQTEMEALKAQMEEIKTMLLEKENN
;
A
#
# COMPACT_ATOMS: atom_id res chain seq x y z
N GLY A 1 -18.18 110.19 -20.35
CA GLY A 1 -17.71 109.61 -19.08
C GLY A 1 -18.91 109.15 -18.29
N SER A 2 -18.86 107.94 -17.71
CA SER A 2 -20.02 107.38 -17.00
C SER A 2 -20.08 107.88 -15.56
N ILE A 3 -21.28 108.19 -15.08
CA ILE A 3 -21.56 108.62 -13.71
C ILE A 3 -22.57 107.64 -13.12
N LEU A 4 -22.28 107.14 -11.92
CA LEU A 4 -23.24 106.37 -11.11
C LEU A 4 -23.92 107.35 -10.14
N THR A 5 -25.25 107.39 -10.14
CA THR A 5 -26.04 108.20 -9.19
C THR A 5 -27.19 107.37 -8.65
N GLY A 6 -27.12 106.98 -7.37
CA GLY A 6 -28.02 105.96 -6.81
C GLY A 6 -27.85 104.63 -7.55
N ASP A 7 -28.97 104.01 -7.92
CA ASP A 7 -28.99 102.73 -8.64
C ASP A 7 -28.96 102.90 -10.16
N VAL A 8 -28.67 104.09 -10.71
CA VAL A 8 -28.63 104.33 -12.16
C VAL A 8 -27.22 104.66 -12.60
N LEU A 9 -26.69 103.84 -13.52
CA LEU A 9 -25.45 104.10 -14.23
C LEU A 9 -25.76 104.83 -15.54
N THR A 10 -25.46 106.12 -15.57
CA THR A 10 -25.55 106.93 -16.79
C THR A 10 -24.26 106.77 -17.58
N ILE A 11 -24.34 106.14 -18.74
CA ILE A 11 -23.22 105.96 -19.66
C ILE A 11 -23.20 107.14 -20.62
N GLY A 12 -22.22 108.03 -20.43
CA GLY A 12 -22.03 109.18 -21.32
C GLY A 12 -21.38 108.76 -22.63
N ILE A 13 -22.14 108.79 -23.73
CA ILE A 13 -21.68 108.46 -25.09
C ILE A 13 -21.19 109.75 -25.77
N GLU A 14 -19.92 109.81 -26.16
CA GLU A 14 -19.34 111.00 -26.80
C GLU A 14 -19.98 111.23 -28.18
N GLY A 15 -20.70 112.34 -28.34
CA GLY A 15 -21.44 112.68 -29.55
C GLY A 15 -22.85 112.07 -29.69
N GLY A 16 -23.36 111.38 -28.66
CA GLY A 16 -24.70 110.75 -28.64
C GLY A 16 -25.51 111.07 -27.39
N ASN A 17 -26.76 110.56 -27.33
CA ASN A 17 -27.57 110.64 -26.11
C ASN A 17 -27.03 109.68 -25.05
N ASN A 18 -26.98 110.14 -23.80
CA ASN A 18 -26.62 109.28 -22.67
C ASN A 18 -27.64 108.14 -22.53
N GLN A 19 -27.16 106.97 -22.12
CA GLN A 19 -27.98 105.81 -21.81
C GLN A 19 -27.97 105.59 -20.30
N ASP A 20 -29.16 105.52 -19.70
CA ASP A 20 -29.34 105.21 -18.29
C ASP A 20 -29.62 103.73 -18.13
N VAL A 21 -28.73 103.03 -17.42
CA VAL A 21 -28.91 101.62 -17.06
C VAL A 21 -29.29 101.56 -15.59
N SER A 22 -30.52 101.10 -15.32
CA SER A 22 -30.94 100.81 -13.94
C SER A 22 -30.24 99.55 -13.45
N LEU A 23 -29.56 99.68 -12.33
CA LEU A 23 -28.93 98.60 -11.59
C LEU A 23 -29.83 98.08 -10.46
N ALA A 24 -31.05 98.62 -10.27
CA ALA A 24 -31.98 98.22 -9.22
C ALA A 24 -32.47 96.76 -9.32
N THR A 25 -32.27 96.11 -10.48
CA THR A 25 -32.57 94.68 -10.68
C THR A 25 -31.39 93.77 -10.33
N PHE A 26 -30.21 94.31 -10.03
CA PHE A 26 -29.11 93.54 -9.48
C PHE A 26 -29.29 93.46 -7.97
N ALA A 27 -29.12 92.26 -7.41
CA ALA A 27 -29.26 92.05 -5.98
C ALA A 27 -28.30 92.98 -5.21
N LEU A 28 -28.82 93.68 -4.20
CA LEU A 28 -27.99 94.44 -3.27
C LEU A 28 -27.08 93.47 -2.51
N ASP A 29 -25.90 93.92 -2.10
CA ASP A 29 -24.97 93.12 -1.27
C ASP A 29 -25.67 92.57 -0.02
N THR A 30 -26.64 93.32 0.52
CA THR A 30 -27.47 92.90 1.65
C THR A 30 -28.43 91.76 1.30
N GLU A 31 -29.01 91.76 0.09
CA GLU A 31 -29.89 90.69 -0.38
C GLU A 31 -29.11 89.42 -0.65
N VAL A 32 -27.90 89.54 -1.23
CA VAL A 32 -26.98 88.41 -1.42
C VAL A 32 -26.55 87.84 -0.06
N ALA A 33 -26.15 88.68 0.89
CA ALA A 33 -25.78 88.23 2.24
C ALA A 33 -26.96 87.57 2.97
N THR A 34 -28.19 88.07 2.77
CA THR A 34 -29.40 87.46 3.36
C THR A 34 -29.71 86.12 2.72
N ALA A 35 -29.52 85.98 1.40
CA ALA A 35 -29.70 84.72 0.68
C ALA A 35 -28.66 83.67 1.08
N ILE A 36 -27.39 84.07 1.27
CA ILE A 36 -26.32 83.19 1.78
C ILE A 36 -26.66 82.73 3.20
N ALA A 37 -26.97 83.66 4.12
CA ALA A 37 -27.32 83.30 5.49
C ALA A 37 -28.58 82.41 5.57
N ALA A 38 -29.55 82.60 4.67
CA ALA A 38 -30.72 81.73 4.56
C ALA A 38 -30.36 80.33 4.03
N SER A 39 -29.41 80.24 3.10
CA SER A 39 -28.86 78.98 2.60
C SER A 39 -28.16 78.19 3.71
N ASP A 40 -27.24 78.82 4.45
CA ASP A 40 -26.48 78.20 5.56
C ASP A 40 -27.38 77.74 6.72
N THR A 41 -28.56 78.35 6.84
CA THR A 41 -29.55 77.95 7.85
C THR A 41 -30.42 76.78 7.37
N ALA A 42 -30.55 76.57 6.07
CA ALA A 42 -31.47 75.60 5.48
C ALA A 42 -30.95 74.16 5.50
N ASP A 43 -29.66 73.93 5.30
CA ASP A 43 -29.04 72.61 5.43
C ASP A 43 -28.52 72.32 6.85
N GLY A 44 -28.45 73.36 7.69
CA GLY A 44 -28.01 73.27 9.09
C GLY A 44 -26.49 73.14 9.23
N ASP A 45 -25.75 73.29 8.14
CA ASP A 45 -24.29 73.28 8.12
C ASP A 45 -23.78 74.72 7.99
N LYS A 46 -23.04 75.19 9.00
CA LYS A 46 -22.48 76.55 9.05
C LYS A 46 -20.97 76.55 8.82
N SER A 47 -20.43 75.44 8.32
CA SER A 47 -18.99 75.29 8.14
C SER A 47 -18.62 75.41 6.67
N ASP A 48 -18.11 76.56 6.28
CA ASP A 48 -17.55 76.82 4.94
C ASP A 48 -16.37 75.89 4.57
N THR A 49 -15.89 75.06 5.52
CA THR A 49 -14.69 74.24 5.36
C THR A 49 -14.97 72.78 4.99
N ASN A 50 -16.20 72.29 5.07
CA ASN A 50 -16.52 70.85 4.88
C ASN A 50 -17.35 70.57 3.62
N GLU A 51 -17.59 71.59 2.80
CA GLU A 51 -18.39 71.52 1.56
C GLU A 51 -17.75 70.61 0.49
N ILE A 52 -16.42 70.45 0.53
CA ILE A 52 -15.67 69.52 -0.33
C ILE A 52 -14.90 68.54 0.55
N GLN A 53 -15.39 67.30 0.62
CA GLN A 53 -14.77 66.24 1.42
C GLN A 53 -13.88 65.34 0.57
N ILE A 54 -12.68 65.04 1.08
CA ILE A 54 -11.78 64.04 0.50
C ILE A 54 -12.05 62.70 1.15
N LEU A 55 -12.32 61.70 0.33
CA LEU A 55 -12.45 60.32 0.76
C LEU A 55 -11.06 59.67 0.86
N THR A 56 -10.70 59.22 2.05
CA THR A 56 -9.43 58.53 2.30
C THR A 56 -9.68 57.14 2.88
N ILE A 57 -8.86 56.16 2.49
CA ILE A 57 -8.83 54.82 3.08
C ILE A 57 -7.49 54.61 3.78
N ALA A 58 -7.55 54.20 5.04
CA ALA A 58 -6.39 53.75 5.81
C ALA A 58 -6.74 52.43 6.52
N GLY A 59 -6.13 51.33 6.08
CA GLY A 59 -6.49 49.99 6.55
C GLY A 59 -7.94 49.65 6.18
N ASN A 60 -8.75 49.27 7.18
CA ASN A 60 -10.18 49.00 7.01
C ASN A 60 -11.07 50.20 7.37
N VAL A 61 -10.52 51.40 7.53
CA VAL A 61 -11.30 52.61 7.86
C VAL A 61 -11.39 53.52 6.65
N LEU A 62 -12.63 53.83 6.27
CA LEU A 62 -12.98 54.85 5.31
C LEU A 62 -13.27 56.15 6.07
N SER A 63 -12.57 57.23 5.75
CA SER A 63 -12.72 58.52 6.41
C SER A 63 -13.01 59.63 5.41
N LEU A 64 -13.92 60.53 5.80
CA LEU A 64 -14.18 61.78 5.09
C LEU A 64 -13.41 62.91 5.80
N SER A 65 -12.80 63.81 5.02
CA SER A 65 -12.12 64.97 5.58
C SER A 65 -13.10 65.95 6.25
N ASN A 66 -12.57 66.94 6.97
CA ASN A 66 -13.32 68.08 7.49
C ASN A 66 -14.53 67.69 8.39
N GLY A 67 -14.39 66.60 9.14
CA GLY A 67 -15.40 66.15 10.09
C GLY A 67 -16.55 65.34 9.51
N GLY A 68 -16.49 64.94 8.22
CA GLY A 68 -17.52 64.14 7.55
C GLY A 68 -17.72 62.72 8.11
N GLY A 69 -16.93 62.33 9.11
CA GLY A 69 -17.07 61.07 9.83
C GLY A 69 -16.20 59.95 9.28
N THR A 70 -16.35 58.77 9.88
CA THR A 70 -15.63 57.56 9.49
C THR A 70 -16.55 56.35 9.48
N ALA A 71 -16.28 55.41 8.60
CA ALA A 71 -16.93 54.11 8.54
C ALA A 71 -15.85 53.03 8.56
N THR A 72 -15.99 52.04 9.45
CA THR A 72 -15.14 50.86 9.43
C THR A 72 -15.74 49.86 8.46
N ILE A 73 -14.94 49.41 7.50
CA ILE A 73 -15.26 48.31 6.60
C ILE A 73 -15.21 47.04 7.44
N VAL A 74 -16.39 46.52 7.78
CA VAL A 74 -16.52 45.30 8.57
C VAL A 74 -16.65 44.12 7.59
N GLY A 75 -15.57 43.37 7.44
CA GLY A 75 -15.53 42.10 6.72
C GLY A 75 -14.74 41.09 7.52
N ASN A 76 -14.99 39.79 7.30
CA ASN A 76 -14.23 38.71 7.96
C ASN A 76 -12.80 38.55 7.39
N ASN A 77 -12.33 39.49 6.56
CA ASN A 77 -11.05 39.45 5.83
C ASN A 77 -10.83 38.19 4.99
N ASN A 78 -11.88 37.39 4.75
CA ASN A 78 -11.80 36.23 3.88
C ASN A 78 -11.94 36.67 2.42
N ILE A 79 -11.00 36.24 1.60
CA ILE A 79 -11.10 36.38 0.15
C ILE A 79 -11.70 35.08 -0.39
N THR A 80 -13.01 35.09 -0.67
CA THR A 80 -13.66 33.96 -1.35
C THR A 80 -13.63 34.18 -2.86
N SER A 81 -12.79 33.44 -3.57
CA SER A 81 -12.73 33.46 -5.03
C SER A 81 -12.48 32.05 -5.57
N THR A 82 -13.01 31.75 -6.77
CA THR A 82 -12.66 30.52 -7.50
C THR A 82 -11.24 30.55 -8.06
N SER A 83 -10.68 31.75 -8.24
CA SER A 83 -9.27 31.98 -8.57
C SER A 83 -8.74 33.24 -7.88
N LEU A 84 -7.57 33.15 -7.25
CA LEU A 84 -6.88 34.29 -6.67
C LEU A 84 -5.66 34.63 -7.52
N THR A 85 -5.79 35.64 -8.38
CA THR A 85 -4.66 36.17 -9.15
C THR A 85 -3.99 37.27 -8.36
N VAL A 86 -2.79 37.01 -7.85
CA VAL A 86 -1.97 38.04 -7.17
C VAL A 86 -1.06 38.70 -8.20
N GLY A 87 -1.50 39.81 -8.78
CA GLY A 87 -0.68 40.67 -9.65
C GLY A 87 -0.10 41.86 -8.87
N GLY A 88 1.16 42.21 -9.11
CA GLY A 88 1.82 43.36 -8.49
C GLY A 88 2.14 44.47 -9.49
N ALA A 89 1.83 45.72 -9.15
CA ALA A 89 2.45 46.91 -9.75
C ALA A 89 3.76 47.26 -9.01
N THR A 90 4.50 48.28 -9.47
CA THR A 90 5.67 48.82 -8.75
C THR A 90 5.28 49.15 -7.30
N ASN A 91 5.98 48.53 -6.33
CA ASN A 91 5.77 48.64 -4.88
C ASN A 91 4.57 47.86 -4.27
N ALA A 92 4.03 46.85 -4.95
CA ALA A 92 3.09 45.91 -4.32
C ALA A 92 3.83 44.97 -3.34
N LEU A 93 4.06 45.44 -2.12
CA LEU A 93 4.53 44.60 -1.01
C LEU A 93 3.34 43.83 -0.44
N LEU A 94 3.10 42.61 -0.92
CA LEU A 94 2.33 41.66 -0.14
C LEU A 94 3.23 41.15 0.99
N GLY A 95 2.74 41.22 2.23
CA GLY A 95 3.39 40.52 3.33
C GLY A 95 3.41 39.01 3.09
N ASN A 96 3.93 38.25 4.05
CA ASN A 96 3.90 36.79 3.96
C ASN A 96 2.45 36.30 3.86
N VAL A 97 2.12 35.62 2.77
CA VAL A 97 0.85 34.90 2.60
C VAL A 97 1.08 33.48 3.10
N THR A 98 0.50 33.14 4.24
CA THR A 98 0.45 31.75 4.73
C THR A 98 -0.76 31.07 4.11
N ILE A 99 -0.53 30.01 3.34
CA ILE A 99 -1.61 29.12 2.87
C ILE A 99 -1.71 27.99 3.90
N GLU A 100 -2.82 27.97 4.64
CA GLU A 100 -3.17 26.85 5.50
C GLU A 100 -4.00 25.85 4.68
N ILE A 101 -3.56 24.61 4.59
CA ILE A 101 -4.29 23.51 3.95
C ILE A 101 -4.78 22.60 5.07
N PRO A 102 -6.07 22.69 5.49
CA PRO A 102 -6.61 21.82 6.51
C PRO A 102 -6.56 20.33 6.08
N PRO A 103 -6.59 19.38 7.03
CA PRO A 103 -6.74 17.96 6.70
C PRO A 103 -7.91 17.71 5.75
N ASN A 104 -7.71 16.84 4.76
CA ASN A 104 -8.69 16.51 3.72
C ASN A 104 -9.08 17.65 2.75
N SER A 105 -8.31 18.75 2.69
CA SER A 105 -8.62 19.86 1.76
C SER A 105 -8.19 19.62 0.32
N ILE A 106 -7.33 18.62 0.09
CA ILE A 106 -6.97 18.15 -1.26
C ILE A 106 -7.77 16.88 -1.50
N THR A 107 -8.76 16.94 -2.39
CA THR A 107 -9.58 15.78 -2.76
C THR A 107 -9.07 15.17 -4.07
N GLN A 108 -9.70 14.07 -4.51
CA GLN A 108 -9.37 13.43 -5.78
C GLN A 108 -9.50 14.38 -6.99
N GLY A 109 -10.41 15.36 -6.93
CA GLY A 109 -10.62 16.33 -8.02
C GLY A 109 -9.48 17.34 -8.17
N GLU A 110 -8.76 17.65 -7.09
CA GLU A 110 -7.65 18.61 -7.08
C GLU A 110 -6.31 17.96 -7.45
N LEU A 111 -6.21 16.63 -7.42
CA LEU A 111 -5.04 15.87 -7.87
C LEU A 111 -5.24 15.37 -9.30
N ALA A 112 -4.79 16.15 -10.29
CA ALA A 112 -4.75 15.69 -11.67
C ALA A 112 -3.86 14.43 -11.84
N ASN A 113 -4.08 13.65 -12.89
CA ASN A 113 -3.24 12.48 -13.20
C ASN A 113 -1.76 12.87 -13.25
N ASN A 114 -0.91 12.15 -12.50
CA ASN A 114 0.54 12.42 -12.35
C ASN A 114 0.89 13.77 -11.70
N SER A 115 -0.03 14.42 -10.98
CA SER A 115 0.26 15.66 -10.23
C SER A 115 1.21 15.43 -9.04
N VAL A 116 1.27 14.21 -8.52
CA VAL A 116 2.22 13.78 -7.48
C VAL A 116 3.10 12.68 -8.07
N GLY A 117 4.26 13.06 -8.58
CA GLY A 117 5.27 12.14 -9.08
C GLY A 117 6.36 11.85 -8.04
N ALA A 118 7.38 11.11 -8.47
CA ALA A 118 8.53 10.79 -7.62
C ALA A 118 9.36 12.01 -7.21
N GLY A 119 9.24 13.14 -7.91
CA GLY A 119 9.92 14.40 -7.55
C GLY A 119 9.18 15.20 -6.47
N GLU A 120 7.87 15.00 -6.39
CA GLU A 120 6.96 15.69 -5.46
C GLU A 120 6.84 14.95 -4.12
N LEU A 121 7.07 13.62 -4.12
CA LEU A 121 7.27 12.84 -2.90
C LEU A 121 8.73 12.96 -2.45
N ARG A 122 8.99 13.84 -1.47
CA ARG A 122 10.29 13.91 -0.81
C ARG A 122 10.59 12.60 -0.07
N SER A 123 11.88 12.32 0.21
CA SER A 123 12.24 11.26 1.15
C SER A 123 11.45 11.42 2.45
N ASP A 124 10.90 10.30 2.95
CA ASP A 124 10.10 10.23 4.17
C ASP A 124 8.76 11.00 4.12
N ALA A 125 8.29 11.41 2.93
CA ALA A 125 6.97 12.02 2.79
C ALA A 125 5.81 11.04 3.05
N VAL A 126 6.05 9.74 2.87
CA VAL A 126 5.13 8.65 3.22
C VAL A 126 5.96 7.58 3.92
N SER A 127 5.90 7.55 5.25
CA SER A 127 6.52 6.55 6.10
C SER A 127 5.48 5.53 6.59
N SER A 128 5.90 4.59 7.44
CA SER A 128 4.96 3.63 8.05
C SER A 128 3.90 4.30 8.90
N ASP A 129 4.19 5.46 9.48
CA ASP A 129 3.26 6.18 10.37
C ASP A 129 2.13 6.84 9.57
N GLU A 130 2.33 7.08 8.27
CA GLU A 130 1.32 7.61 7.34
C GLU A 130 0.56 6.51 6.58
N ILE A 131 0.95 5.24 6.72
CA ILE A 131 0.23 4.10 6.14
C ILE A 131 -0.53 3.40 7.26
N ASP A 132 -1.82 3.74 7.39
CA ASP A 132 -2.71 3.11 8.35
C ASP A 132 -2.84 1.59 8.10
N ASP A 133 -3.10 0.81 9.15
CA ASP A 133 -3.34 -0.62 9.04
C ASP A 133 -4.52 -0.90 8.09
N GLU A 134 -4.38 -1.95 7.26
CA GLU A 134 -5.32 -2.32 6.18
C GLU A 134 -5.62 -1.25 5.12
N SER A 135 -4.96 -0.08 5.14
CA SER A 135 -5.24 1.02 4.18
C SER A 135 -4.77 0.75 2.75
N ILE A 136 -3.80 -0.15 2.57
CA ILE A 136 -3.32 -0.59 1.25
C ILE A 136 -3.90 -1.96 0.94
N VAL A 137 -4.88 -1.98 0.05
CA VAL A 137 -5.51 -3.20 -0.45
C VAL A 137 -5.05 -3.51 -1.88
N ASN A 138 -5.40 -4.69 -2.38
CA ASN A 138 -4.97 -5.15 -3.70
C ASN A 138 -5.34 -4.19 -4.86
N ILE A 139 -6.42 -3.40 -4.74
CA ILE A 139 -6.81 -2.45 -5.81
C ILE A 139 -5.91 -1.20 -5.83
N ASP A 140 -5.23 -0.89 -4.74
CA ASP A 140 -4.33 0.27 -4.64
C ASP A 140 -2.99 0.01 -5.32
N ILE A 141 -2.64 -1.28 -5.50
CA ILE A 141 -1.43 -1.70 -6.20
C ILE A 141 -1.77 -2.04 -7.65
N ALA A 142 -1.21 -1.28 -8.59
CA ALA A 142 -1.37 -1.56 -10.01
C ALA A 142 -0.91 -3.01 -10.31
N PRO A 143 -1.67 -3.82 -11.07
CA PRO A 143 -1.30 -5.21 -11.36
C PRO A 143 0.08 -5.39 -12.02
N GLY A 144 0.59 -4.35 -12.69
CA GLY A 144 1.92 -4.33 -13.31
C GLY A 144 3.00 -3.64 -12.46
N ALA A 145 2.70 -3.28 -11.21
CA ALA A 145 3.68 -2.66 -10.32
C ALA A 145 4.84 -3.62 -10.06
N ALA A 146 6.05 -3.21 -10.42
CA ALA A 146 7.26 -3.97 -10.15
C ALA A 146 7.74 -3.76 -8.71
N ILE A 147 6.95 -4.25 -7.75
CA ILE A 147 7.35 -4.21 -6.34
C ILE A 147 8.33 -5.36 -6.11
N ASP A 148 9.59 -5.03 -5.86
CA ASP A 148 10.58 -6.02 -5.48
C ASP A 148 10.20 -6.65 -4.13
N GLY A 149 10.16 -7.98 -4.07
CA GLY A 149 9.87 -8.73 -2.85
C GLY A 149 10.84 -8.40 -1.71
N SER A 150 12.03 -7.85 -1.99
CA SER A 150 12.94 -7.32 -0.95
C SER A 150 12.38 -6.11 -0.19
N LYS A 151 11.38 -5.43 -0.75
CA LYS A 151 10.74 -4.23 -0.19
C LYS A 151 9.52 -4.54 0.68
N ILE A 152 9.04 -5.78 0.64
CA ILE A 152 7.91 -6.25 1.43
C ILE A 152 8.42 -7.38 2.32
N ASN A 153 8.10 -7.38 3.61
CA ASN A 153 8.26 -8.57 4.45
C ASN A 153 6.88 -9.22 4.60
N PRO A 154 6.44 -10.06 3.65
CA PRO A 154 5.06 -10.52 3.62
C PRO A 154 4.78 -11.48 4.77
N VAL A 155 3.67 -11.25 5.48
CA VAL A 155 3.07 -12.22 6.40
C VAL A 155 1.89 -12.85 5.68
N PHE A 156 2.08 -14.07 5.18
CA PHE A 156 1.01 -14.80 4.50
C PHE A 156 0.08 -15.44 5.54
N ILE A 157 -1.16 -14.93 5.63
CA ILE A 157 -2.22 -15.50 6.47
C ILE A 157 -3.10 -16.52 5.72
N ALA A 158 -2.85 -16.70 4.42
CA ALA A 158 -3.53 -17.63 3.53
C ALA A 158 -2.50 -18.32 2.62
N ASP A 159 -2.95 -19.31 1.85
CA ASP A 159 -2.10 -20.06 0.93
C ASP A 159 -1.43 -19.15 -0.12
N VAL A 160 -0.16 -19.42 -0.39
CA VAL A 160 0.60 -18.74 -1.44
C VAL A 160 0.37 -19.43 -2.77
N SER A 161 -0.29 -18.74 -3.72
CA SER A 161 -0.50 -19.21 -5.09
C SER A 161 0.39 -18.47 -6.08
N THR A 162 1.25 -19.19 -6.81
CA THR A 162 2.15 -18.62 -7.82
C THR A 162 1.80 -19.11 -9.22
N THR A 163 1.90 -18.25 -10.24
CA THR A 163 1.73 -18.64 -11.66
C THR A 163 3.02 -19.20 -12.28
N GLY A 164 4.16 -18.96 -11.63
CA GLY A 164 5.47 -19.49 -11.98
C GLY A 164 6.06 -20.35 -10.87
N ASN A 165 7.35 -20.66 -11.01
CA ASN A 165 8.08 -21.47 -10.04
C ASN A 165 8.37 -20.69 -8.74
N LEU A 166 8.25 -21.37 -7.60
CA LEU A 166 8.75 -20.86 -6.32
C LEU A 166 10.25 -21.16 -6.20
N GLN A 167 11.08 -20.13 -6.19
CA GLN A 167 12.52 -20.23 -5.94
C GLN A 167 12.83 -19.73 -4.52
N VAL A 168 13.52 -20.56 -3.73
CA VAL A 168 13.89 -20.22 -2.35
C VAL A 168 15.42 -20.19 -2.27
N GLY A 169 15.98 -19.02 -1.98
CA GLY A 169 17.44 -18.85 -1.88
C GLY A 169 18.06 -19.48 -0.62
N GLY A 170 17.22 -19.89 0.33
CA GLY A 170 17.62 -20.57 1.57
C GLY A 170 16.85 -21.88 1.77
N ASN A 171 16.59 -22.22 3.04
CA ASN A 171 15.89 -23.45 3.40
C ASN A 171 14.37 -23.24 3.47
N VAL A 172 13.61 -24.25 3.05
CA VAL A 172 12.17 -24.36 3.33
C VAL A 172 12.01 -25.11 4.65
N THR A 173 11.54 -24.42 5.69
CA THR A 173 11.21 -25.02 6.98
C THR A 173 9.70 -25.10 7.11
N VAL A 174 9.17 -26.32 7.26
CA VAL A 174 7.73 -26.52 7.43
C VAL A 174 7.44 -26.63 8.93
N THR A 175 6.85 -25.58 9.51
CA THR A 175 6.47 -25.55 10.92
C THR A 175 4.98 -25.90 11.06
N GLY A 176 4.65 -26.87 11.90
CA GLY A 176 3.29 -27.40 12.05
C GLY A 176 3.27 -28.78 12.73
N THR A 177 2.07 -29.33 12.99
CA THR A 177 1.90 -30.71 13.47
C THR A 177 2.20 -31.68 12.34
N HIS A 178 3.47 -32.00 12.15
CA HIS A 178 3.81 -33.21 11.40
C HIS A 178 3.46 -34.40 12.28
N THR A 179 2.61 -35.27 11.73
CA THR A 179 2.46 -36.66 12.14
C THR A 179 3.84 -37.26 12.40
N PRO A 180 3.95 -38.19 13.36
CA PRO A 180 5.24 -38.62 13.88
C PRO A 180 6.18 -38.99 12.74
N VAL A 181 7.44 -38.55 12.87
CA VAL A 181 8.53 -39.00 11.99
C VAL A 181 8.53 -40.54 12.00
N PRO A 182 8.76 -41.21 10.85
CA PRO A 182 8.48 -42.64 10.70
C PRO A 182 9.25 -43.62 11.57
N ASP A 183 10.07 -43.19 12.53
CA ASP A 183 10.71 -44.02 13.56
C ASP A 183 9.79 -45.08 14.22
N TYR A 184 8.45 -44.93 14.14
CA TYR A 184 7.50 -45.98 14.50
C TYR A 184 7.69 -47.29 13.73
N VAL A 185 8.22 -47.25 12.50
CA VAL A 185 8.51 -48.42 11.67
C VAL A 185 9.52 -49.31 12.37
N PHE A 186 10.65 -48.74 12.77
CA PHE A 186 11.67 -49.46 13.52
C PHE A 186 11.21 -49.84 14.94
N GLN A 187 10.50 -48.96 15.65
CA GLN A 187 9.97 -49.29 16.98
C GLN A 187 9.04 -50.51 16.90
N LYS A 188 8.08 -50.51 15.97
CA LYS A 188 7.16 -51.64 15.78
C LYS A 188 7.93 -52.92 15.46
N TYR A 189 8.90 -52.87 14.56
CA TYR A 189 9.65 -54.05 14.15
C TYR A 189 10.54 -54.63 15.27
N PHE A 190 11.30 -53.79 15.99
CA PHE A 190 12.25 -54.26 16.99
C PHE A 190 11.66 -54.43 18.40
N LEU A 191 10.65 -53.63 18.76
CA LEU A 191 10.05 -53.61 20.10
C LEU A 191 8.65 -54.27 20.14
N GLY A 192 8.07 -54.57 18.97
CA GLY A 192 6.72 -55.13 18.84
C GLY A 192 5.59 -54.11 19.02
N ASN A 193 5.90 -52.86 19.39
CA ASN A 193 4.96 -51.75 19.53
C ASN A 193 5.64 -50.42 19.18
N SER A 194 4.86 -49.37 18.94
CA SER A 194 5.35 -48.00 18.83
C SER A 194 4.46 -47.05 19.61
N ILE A 195 5.07 -46.18 20.43
CA ILE A 195 4.38 -45.09 21.12
C ILE A 195 4.09 -43.91 20.19
N LEU A 196 4.81 -43.83 19.07
CA LEU A 196 4.63 -42.80 18.05
C LEU A 196 3.41 -43.15 17.17
N ASN A 197 3.25 -44.42 16.80
CA ASN A 197 2.05 -44.88 16.09
C ASN A 197 1.68 -46.31 16.53
N SER A 198 0.71 -46.43 17.44
CA SER A 198 0.25 -47.73 17.97
C SER A 198 -0.44 -48.61 16.93
N ASN A 199 -0.97 -47.99 15.86
CA ASN A 199 -1.74 -48.66 14.82
C ASN A 199 -0.88 -49.04 13.60
N TYR A 200 0.41 -48.70 13.61
CA TYR A 200 1.31 -49.06 12.53
C TYR A 200 1.55 -50.58 12.52
N GLU A 201 1.46 -51.16 11.33
CA GLU A 201 1.74 -52.57 11.07
C GLU A 201 2.75 -52.70 9.94
N PHE A 202 3.86 -53.38 10.25
CA PHE A 202 4.89 -53.70 9.26
C PHE A 202 4.38 -54.84 8.37
N LYS A 203 4.15 -54.54 7.08
CA LYS A 203 3.61 -55.50 6.11
C LYS A 203 4.70 -56.41 5.57
N THR A 204 4.35 -57.66 5.30
CA THR A 204 5.23 -58.58 4.58
C THR A 204 5.33 -58.22 3.09
N LEU A 205 6.41 -58.61 2.43
CA LEU A 205 6.56 -58.42 0.98
C LEU A 205 5.43 -59.09 0.17
N ALA A 206 4.87 -60.20 0.66
CA ALA A 206 3.74 -60.88 0.01
C ALA A 206 2.46 -60.03 0.07
N GLU A 207 2.18 -59.41 1.21
CA GLU A 207 1.05 -58.48 1.35
C GLU A 207 1.24 -57.21 0.52
N ILE A 208 2.47 -56.68 0.48
CA ILE A 208 2.82 -55.52 -0.36
C ILE A 208 2.63 -55.87 -1.85
N GLU A 209 3.13 -57.03 -2.30
CA GLU A 209 2.99 -57.49 -3.68
C GLU A 209 1.51 -57.64 -4.08
N ALA A 210 0.70 -58.26 -3.20
CA ALA A 210 -0.73 -58.39 -3.42
C ALA A 210 -1.41 -57.02 -3.56
N PHE A 211 -1.06 -56.06 -2.70
CA PHE A 211 -1.59 -54.70 -2.78
C PHE A 211 -1.17 -53.99 -4.07
N VAL A 212 0.10 -54.06 -4.45
CA VAL A 212 0.62 -53.38 -5.65
C VAL A 212 0.01 -53.98 -6.92
N LYS A 213 -0.19 -55.30 -6.99
CA LYS A 213 -0.86 -55.96 -8.13
C LYS A 213 -2.28 -55.45 -8.34
N GLU A 214 -3.01 -55.22 -7.25
CA GLU A 214 -4.39 -54.73 -7.31
C GLU A 214 -4.45 -53.21 -7.57
N ASN A 215 -3.59 -52.42 -6.90
CA ASN A 215 -3.76 -50.96 -6.83
C ASN A 215 -2.75 -50.18 -7.69
N ASN A 216 -1.70 -50.82 -8.21
CA ASN A 216 -0.63 -50.19 -9.01
C ASN A 216 0.12 -49.03 -8.33
N HIS A 217 0.06 -48.95 -7.00
CA HIS A 217 0.87 -48.06 -6.17
C HIS A 217 1.19 -48.73 -4.84
N LEU A 218 2.14 -48.18 -4.08
CA LEU A 218 2.52 -48.72 -2.78
C LEU A 218 1.47 -48.42 -1.69
N PRO A 219 1.32 -49.29 -0.68
CA PRO A 219 0.50 -49.00 0.50
C PRO A 219 0.93 -47.69 1.19
N GLY A 220 -0.03 -46.83 1.51
CA GLY A 220 0.20 -45.53 2.17
C GLY A 220 0.58 -44.39 1.23
N ILE A 221 0.94 -44.67 -0.03
CA ILE A 221 1.17 -43.65 -1.05
C ILE A 221 -0.15 -43.35 -1.76
N GLN A 222 -0.47 -42.06 -1.95
CA GLN A 222 -1.68 -41.66 -2.68
C GLN A 222 -1.62 -42.13 -4.14
N SER A 223 -2.75 -42.65 -4.65
CA SER A 223 -2.85 -43.05 -6.06
C SER A 223 -2.86 -41.82 -6.97
N ALA A 224 -2.41 -41.97 -8.21
CA ALA A 224 -2.48 -40.89 -9.21
C ALA A 224 -3.90 -40.38 -9.43
N GLN A 225 -4.91 -41.26 -9.31
CA GLN A 225 -6.31 -40.87 -9.39
C GLN A 225 -6.72 -39.98 -8.20
N ALA A 226 -6.36 -40.36 -6.97
CA ALA A 226 -6.70 -39.57 -5.77
C ALA A 226 -6.06 -38.17 -5.81
N VAL A 227 -4.82 -38.07 -6.28
CA VAL A 227 -4.11 -36.79 -6.46
C VAL A 227 -4.81 -35.92 -7.50
N LYS A 228 -5.29 -36.52 -8.60
CA LYS A 228 -6.05 -35.81 -9.64
C LYS A 228 -7.40 -35.31 -9.13
N GLU A 229 -8.10 -36.12 -8.33
CA GLU A 229 -9.40 -35.76 -7.75
C GLU A 229 -9.29 -34.65 -6.71
N GLN A 230 -8.27 -34.68 -5.84
CA GLN A 230 -8.05 -33.63 -4.83
C GLN A 230 -7.46 -32.33 -5.44
N GLY A 231 -6.82 -32.42 -6.60
CA GLY A 231 -6.32 -31.27 -7.36
C GLY A 231 -4.97 -30.69 -6.91
N PHE A 232 -4.33 -31.29 -5.90
CA PHE A 232 -3.02 -30.85 -5.40
C PHE A 232 -2.15 -32.04 -4.96
N TRP A 233 -0.84 -31.81 -4.79
CA TRP A 233 0.09 -32.78 -4.21
C TRP A 233 0.77 -32.15 -2.99
N ASN A 234 0.54 -32.74 -1.81
CA ASN A 234 1.17 -32.26 -0.57
C ASN A 234 2.60 -32.79 -0.48
N VAL A 235 3.57 -31.92 -0.76
CA VAL A 235 5.00 -32.27 -0.77
C VAL A 235 5.51 -32.67 0.63
N SER A 236 5.03 -32.02 1.68
CA SER A 236 5.47 -32.32 3.06
C SER A 236 5.01 -33.72 3.49
N GLU A 237 3.74 -34.04 3.26
CA GLU A 237 3.20 -35.37 3.57
C GLU A 237 3.85 -36.45 2.68
N SER A 238 4.03 -36.18 1.39
CA SER A 238 4.76 -37.08 0.49
C SER A 238 6.19 -37.35 0.98
N SER A 239 6.93 -36.33 1.41
CA SER A 239 8.28 -36.52 1.94
C SER A 239 8.28 -37.39 3.19
N ARG A 240 7.28 -37.23 4.07
CA ARG A 240 7.14 -38.05 5.28
C ARG A 240 6.81 -39.50 4.94
N VAL A 241 5.85 -39.75 4.05
CA VAL A 241 5.49 -41.13 3.63
C VAL A 241 6.66 -41.79 2.88
N ASN A 242 7.42 -41.02 2.09
CA ASN A 242 8.64 -41.54 1.45
C ASN A 242 9.65 -42.04 2.47
N LEU A 243 9.86 -41.33 3.59
CA LEU A 243 10.71 -41.81 4.67
C LEU A 243 10.18 -43.11 5.29
N GLU A 244 8.88 -43.22 5.52
CA GLU A 244 8.26 -44.47 6.00
C GLU A 244 8.56 -45.64 5.06
N LYS A 245 8.36 -45.46 3.75
CA LYS A 245 8.65 -46.51 2.75
C LYS A 245 10.14 -46.85 2.68
N ILE A 246 11.03 -45.87 2.87
CA ILE A 246 12.48 -46.09 2.92
C ILE A 246 12.84 -46.94 4.14
N GLU A 247 12.30 -46.64 5.32
CA GLU A 247 12.53 -47.44 6.53
C GLU A 247 12.02 -48.87 6.39
N GLU A 248 10.83 -49.06 5.81
CA GLU A 248 10.28 -50.38 5.49
C GLU A 248 11.19 -51.17 4.54
N LEU A 249 11.69 -50.52 3.49
CA LEU A 249 12.60 -51.13 2.53
C LEU A 249 13.91 -51.56 3.21
N PHE A 250 14.46 -50.75 4.11
CA PHE A 250 15.65 -51.12 4.88
C PHE A 250 15.40 -52.35 5.76
N LEU A 251 14.24 -52.45 6.43
CA LEU A 251 13.89 -53.63 7.22
C LEU A 251 13.82 -54.89 6.35
N HIS A 252 13.11 -54.84 5.22
CA HIS A 252 13.07 -55.98 4.29
C HIS A 252 14.44 -56.34 3.73
N THR A 253 15.32 -55.36 3.48
CA THR A 253 16.69 -55.60 3.03
C THR A 253 17.52 -56.30 4.11
N ILE A 254 17.34 -55.92 5.38
CA ILE A 254 17.97 -56.60 6.52
C ILE A 254 17.47 -58.04 6.65
N GLU A 255 16.16 -58.29 6.50
CA GLU A 255 15.58 -59.64 6.50
C GLU A 255 16.15 -60.50 5.36
N GLN A 256 16.23 -59.93 4.15
CA GLN A 256 16.81 -60.61 2.99
C GLN A 256 18.29 -60.94 3.20
N GLU A 257 19.09 -60.01 3.75
CA GLU A 257 20.51 -60.27 4.02
C GLU A 257 20.69 -61.39 5.07
N LYS A 258 19.86 -61.43 6.11
CA LYS A 258 19.85 -62.55 7.06
C LYS A 258 19.55 -63.87 6.34
N LYS A 259 18.52 -63.88 5.49
CA LYS A 259 18.14 -65.09 4.75
C LYS A 259 19.24 -65.55 3.80
N ILE A 260 19.92 -64.62 3.13
CA ILE A 260 21.06 -64.92 2.24
C ILE A 260 22.20 -65.55 3.04
N LYS A 261 22.51 -65.05 4.24
CA LYS A 261 23.54 -65.65 5.11
C LYS A 261 23.19 -67.07 5.54
N GLU A 262 21.94 -67.31 5.93
CA GLU A 262 21.45 -68.65 6.27
C GLU A 262 21.57 -69.62 5.09
N LEU A 263 21.13 -69.19 3.90
CA LEU A 263 21.21 -70.02 2.69
C LEU A 263 22.66 -70.30 2.29
N LYS A 264 23.56 -69.33 2.42
CA LYS A 264 25.01 -69.53 2.19
C LYS A 264 25.60 -70.55 3.17
N ALA A 265 25.28 -70.44 4.46
CA ALA A 265 25.75 -71.38 5.47
C ALA A 265 25.24 -72.81 5.20
N ALA A 266 23.95 -72.96 4.86
CA ALA A 266 23.38 -74.24 4.48
C ALA A 266 24.05 -74.84 3.23
N ASN A 267 24.30 -74.02 2.20
CA ASN A 267 25.01 -74.45 0.99
C ASN A 267 26.44 -74.91 1.29
N THR A 268 27.18 -74.19 2.15
CA THR A 268 28.53 -74.60 2.57
C THR A 268 28.49 -75.94 3.30
N ASN A 269 27.54 -76.15 4.21
CA ASN A 269 27.40 -77.42 4.92
C ASN A 269 27.08 -78.58 3.95
N MET A 270 26.13 -78.39 3.04
CA MET A 270 25.79 -79.39 2.01
C MET A 270 26.98 -79.71 1.11
N GLN A 271 27.81 -78.72 0.77
CA GLN A 271 29.02 -78.94 0.01
C GLN A 271 30.03 -79.81 0.77
N THR A 272 30.25 -79.54 2.06
CA THR A 272 31.12 -80.35 2.92
C THR A 272 30.62 -81.79 3.06
N GLU A 273 29.32 -81.99 3.27
CA GLU A 273 28.72 -83.33 3.33
C GLU A 273 28.88 -84.09 2.02
N MET A 274 28.69 -83.42 0.88
CA MET A 274 28.87 -84.01 -0.44
C MET A 274 30.34 -84.40 -0.71
N GLU A 275 31.31 -83.61 -0.25
CA GLU A 275 32.73 -83.96 -0.33
C GLU A 275 33.07 -85.17 0.54
N ALA A 276 32.55 -85.24 1.76
CA ALA A 276 32.74 -86.38 2.66
C ALA A 276 32.16 -87.68 2.08
N LEU A 277 30.95 -87.62 1.51
CA LEU A 277 30.31 -88.79 0.89
C LEU A 277 31.07 -89.26 -0.36
N LYS A 278 31.60 -88.34 -1.17
CA LYS A 278 32.46 -88.68 -2.32
C LYS A 278 33.72 -89.40 -1.87
N ALA A 279 34.37 -88.94 -0.80
CA ALA A 279 35.54 -89.61 -0.24
C ALA A 279 35.22 -91.03 0.23
N GLN A 280 34.12 -91.21 0.95
CA GLN A 280 33.65 -92.53 1.38
C GLN A 280 33.36 -93.47 0.20
N MET A 281 32.77 -92.97 -0.88
CA MET A 281 32.51 -93.77 -2.08
C MET A 281 33.81 -94.24 -2.76
N GLU A 282 34.84 -93.39 -2.84
CA GLU A 282 36.13 -93.80 -3.41
C GLU A 282 36.87 -94.82 -2.53
N GLU A 283 36.76 -94.69 -1.20
CA GLU A 283 37.30 -95.69 -0.27
C GLU A 283 36.63 -97.06 -0.46
N ILE A 284 35.29 -97.09 -0.54
CA ILE A 284 34.53 -98.32 -0.79
C ILE A 284 34.90 -98.94 -2.14
N LYS A 285 35.02 -98.13 -3.19
CA LYS A 285 35.42 -98.59 -4.52
C LYS A 285 36.82 -99.22 -4.51
N THR A 286 37.75 -98.62 -3.79
CA THR A 286 39.10 -99.17 -3.62
C THR A 286 39.06 -100.52 -2.91
N MET A 287 38.32 -100.63 -1.81
CA MET A 287 38.14 -101.90 -1.08
C MET A 287 37.49 -103.00 -1.94
N LEU A 288 36.57 -102.65 -2.84
CA LEU A 288 35.95 -103.62 -3.75
C LEU A 288 36.95 -104.13 -4.80
N LEU A 289 37.76 -103.25 -5.39
CA LEU A 289 38.79 -103.62 -6.37
C LEU A 289 39.88 -104.51 -5.75
N GLU A 290 40.26 -104.26 -4.49
CA GLU A 290 41.23 -105.12 -3.78
C GLU A 290 40.66 -106.52 -3.49
N LYS A 291 39.34 -106.63 -3.29
CA LYS A 291 38.66 -107.91 -3.10
C LYS A 291 38.48 -108.72 -4.38
N GLU A 292 38.33 -108.07 -5.54
CA GLU A 292 38.20 -108.77 -6.83
C GLU A 292 39.55 -109.32 -7.35
N ASN A 293 40.67 -108.80 -6.84
CA ASN A 293 42.03 -109.18 -7.26
C ASN A 293 42.71 -110.22 -6.34
N ASN A 294 42.02 -110.72 -5.31
CA ASN A 294 42.46 -111.78 -4.39
C ASN A 294 41.54 -113.00 -4.50
#